data_AF-A0A7W2DXA5-F1
#
_entry.id   AF-A0A7W2DXA5-F1
#
_cell.length_a   1.000
_cell.length_b   1.000
_cell.length_c   1.000
_cell.angle_alpha   90.00
_cell.angle_beta   90.00
_cell.angle_gamma   90.00
#
_symmetry.space_group_name_H-M   'P 1'
#
loop_
_entity.id
_entity.type
_entity.pdbx_description
1 polymer ?
#
loop_
_entity_poly.entity_id
_entity_poly.type
_entity_poly.pdbx_seq_one_letter_code
_entity_poly.pdbx_strand_id
1 'polypeptide(L)' 'MAQPRHWQKSTFSGGGPGNECVELARAEPSLLLRESEEPERVLAVRADALAGLLRYVRAGSR' A
#
# COMPACT_ATOMS: atom_id res chain seq x y z
N MET A 1 -17.61 -12.78 6.38
CA MET A 1 -17.16 -12.47 5.00
C MET A 1 -16.75 -11.01 4.98
N ALA A 2 -15.47 -10.70 4.74
CA ALA A 2 -15.00 -9.31 4.71
C ALA A 2 -15.64 -8.59 3.53
N GLN A 3 -16.17 -7.38 3.75
CA GLN A 3 -16.76 -6.57 2.67
C GLN A 3 -15.73 -6.36 1.55
N PRO A 4 -16.14 -6.34 0.28
CA PRO A 4 -15.23 -6.06 -0.83
C PRO A 4 -14.65 -4.66 -0.62
N ARG A 5 -13.37 -4.63 -0.25
CA ARG A 5 -12.62 -3.38 -0.12
C ARG A 5 -12.17 -2.97 -1.50
N HIS A 6 -12.36 -1.70 -1.85
CA HIS A 6 -11.86 -1.15 -3.10
C HIS A 6 -10.35 -0.92 -2.97
N TRP A 7 -9.57 -1.87 -3.46
CA TRP A 7 -8.11 -1.80 -3.48
C TRP A 7 -7.64 -1.03 -4.71
N GLN A 8 -6.78 -0.03 -4.48
CA GLN A 8 -6.08 0.71 -5.52
C GLN A 8 -4.65 0.19 -5.60
N LYS A 9 -4.30 -0.43 -6.72
CA LYS A 9 -2.92 -0.83 -7.03
C LYS A 9 -2.09 0.39 -7.42
N SER A 10 -0.82 0.42 -7.00
CA SER A 10 0.11 1.47 -7.39
C SER A 10 0.41 1.42 -8.89
N THR A 11 0.54 2.59 -9.53
CA THR A 11 0.93 2.70 -10.95
C THR A 11 2.40 2.33 -11.19
N PHE A 12 3.20 2.24 -10.12
CA PHE A 12 4.58 1.78 -10.18
C PHE A 12 4.68 0.24 -10.12
N SER A 13 3.56 -0.46 -9.93
CA SER A 13 3.51 -1.91 -9.88
C SER A 13 3.42 -2.49 -11.31
N GLY A 14 4.56 -2.51 -12.01
CA GLY A 14 4.73 -3.09 -13.34
C GLY A 14 5.06 -4.59 -13.35
N GLY A 15 5.32 -5.16 -14.53
CA GLY A 15 5.69 -6.59 -14.69
C GLY A 15 7.20 -6.87 -14.79
N GLY A 16 8.05 -5.84 -14.68
CA GLY A 16 9.50 -5.98 -14.72
C GLY A 16 10.13 -6.30 -13.36
N PRO A 17 11.41 -6.70 -13.31
CA PRO A 17 12.15 -6.97 -12.07
C PRO A 17 12.17 -5.75 -11.16
N GLY A 18 11.94 -5.95 -9.86
CA GLY A 18 11.90 -4.87 -8.85
C GLY A 18 10.55 -4.15 -8.73
N ASN A 19 9.50 -4.62 -9.41
CA ASN A 19 8.14 -4.10 -9.21
C ASN A 19 7.44 -4.81 -8.05
N GLU A 20 7.71 -4.35 -6.84
CA GLU A 20 6.95 -4.76 -5.66
C GLU A 20 5.52 -4.20 -5.78
N CYS A 21 4.57 -5.10 -5.99
CA CYS A 21 3.19 -4.73 -6.26
C CYS A 21 2.47 -4.33 -4.97
N VAL A 22 2.31 -3.03 -4.72
CA VAL A 22 1.62 -2.52 -3.51
C VAL A 22 0.20 -2.03 -3.81
N GLU A 23 -0.72 -2.27 -2.88
CA GLU A 23 -2.12 -1.86 -2.96
C GLU A 23 -2.60 -1.15 -1.69
N LEU A 24 -3.48 -0.16 -1.84
CA LEU A 24 -4.10 0.59 -0.74
C LEU A 24 -5.62 0.49 -0.76
N ALA A 25 -6.25 0.43 0.42
CA ALA A 25 -7.70 0.57 0.55
C ALA A 25 -8.08 1.48 1.73
N ARG A 26 -9.24 2.12 1.63
CA ARG A 26 -9.79 2.93 2.74
C ARG A 26 -10.51 2.02 3.73
N ALA A 27 -10.22 2.19 5.02
CA ALA A 27 -10.91 1.51 6.12
C ALA A 27 -10.94 2.43 7.33
N GLU A 28 -11.92 3.33 7.38
CA GLU A 28 -12.01 4.37 8.42
C GLU A 28 -11.87 3.79 9.84
N PRO A 29 -11.04 4.39 10.71
CA PRO A 29 -10.30 5.66 10.54
C PRO A 29 -8.91 5.51 9.90
N SER A 30 -8.60 4.35 9.32
CA SER A 30 -7.27 3.97 8.82
C SER A 30 -7.25 3.75 7.30
N LEU A 31 -6.05 3.52 6.80
CA LEU A 31 -5.81 2.95 5.48
C LEU A 31 -5.29 1.52 5.67
N LEU A 32 -5.52 0.70 4.66
CA LEU A 32 -4.99 -0.64 4.59
C LEU A 32 -3.92 -0.66 3.50
N LEU A 33 -2.79 -1.27 3.80
CA LEU A 33 -1.68 -1.50 2.89
C LEU A 33 -1.43 -3.00 2.81
N ARG A 34 -1.22 -3.51 1.59
CA ARG A 34 -0.78 -4.88 1.36
C ARG A 34 0.09 -4.98 0.11
N GLU A 35 0.77 -6.09 -0.01
CA GLU A 35 1.42 -6.52 -1.24
C GLU A 35 0.47 -7.42 -2.05
N SER A 36 0.54 -7.35 -3.37
CA SER A 36 -0.30 -8.17 -4.25
C SER A 36 0.08 -9.65 -4.20
N GLU A 37 1.35 -9.97 -3.92
CA GLU A 37 1.82 -11.37 -3.79
C GLU A 37 1.45 -11.98 -2.43
N GLU A 38 1.21 -11.15 -1.41
CA GLU A 38 0.74 -11.57 -0.09
C GLU A 38 -0.61 -10.90 0.26
N PRO A 39 -1.71 -11.19 -0.48
CA PRO A 39 -2.97 -10.45 -0.38
C PRO A 39 -3.68 -10.60 0.98
N GLU A 40 -3.29 -11.60 1.78
CA GLU A 40 -3.79 -11.87 3.12
C GLU A 40 -3.05 -11.06 4.21
N ARG A 41 -1.84 -10.57 3.91
CA ARG A 41 -1.03 -9.77 4.84
C ARG A 41 -1.41 -8.30 4.70
N VAL A 42 -2.35 -7.87 5.52
CA VAL A 42 -2.88 -6.50 5.50
C VAL A 42 -2.40 -5.72 6.72
N LEU A 43 -1.72 -4.60 6.47
CA LEU A 43 -1.31 -3.64 7.49
C LEU A 43 -2.34 -2.53 7.60
N ALA A 44 -2.86 -2.29 8.80
CA ALA A 44 -3.61 -1.06 9.08
C ALA A 44 -2.62 0.07 9.40
N VAL A 45 -2.66 1.14 8.60
CA VAL A 45 -1.78 2.28 8.73
C VAL A 45 -2.58 3.57 8.87
N ARG A 46 -2.08 4.50 9.67
CA ARG A 46 -2.64 5.85 9.74
C ARG A 46 -2.28 6.62 8.47
N ALA A 47 -3.17 7.52 8.05
CA ALA A 47 -2.96 8.34 6.86
C ALA A 47 -1.70 9.22 6.94
N ASP A 48 -1.40 9.78 8.13
CA ASP A 48 -0.22 10.61 8.36
C ASP A 48 1.09 9.81 8.32
N ALA A 49 1.09 8.60 8.90
CA ALA A 49 2.22 7.69 8.83
C ALA A 49 2.53 7.27 7.39
N LEU A 50 1.51 6.92 6.61
CA LEU A 50 1.69 6.58 5.19
C LEU A 50 2.22 7.78 4.39
N ALA A 51 1.69 8.98 4.61
CA ALA A 51 2.20 10.20 3.99
C ALA A 51 3.65 10.51 4.39
N GLY A 52 4.06 10.18 5.62
CA GLY A 52 5.44 10.25 6.08
C GLY A 52 6.35 9.29 5.33
N LEU A 53 5.95 8.01 5.25
CA LEU A 53 6.69 6.97 4.53
C LEU A 53 6.90 7.34 3.05
N LEU A 54 5.85 7.77 2.35
CA LEU A 54 5.93 8.15 0.94
C LEU A 54 6.91 9.31 0.71
N ARG A 55 6.92 10.30 1.60
CA ARG A 55 7.88 11.42 1.55
C ARG A 55 9.31 10.94 1.78
N TYR A 56 9.51 10.05 2.74
CA TYR A 56 10.82 9.48 3.04
C TYR A 56 11.38 8.68 1.86
N VAL A 57 10.60 7.74 1.31
CA VAL A 57 11.02 6.92 0.15
C VAL A 57 11.32 7.80 -1.07
N ARG A 58 10.48 8.81 -1.33
CA ARG A 58 10.69 9.73 -2.46
C ARG A 58 11.94 10.60 -2.32
N ALA A 59 12.37 10.90 -1.09
CA ALA A 59 13.57 11.69 -0.84
C ALA A 59 14.87 10.91 -1.13
N GLY A 60 14.77 9.64 -1.53
CA GLY A 60 15.90 8.73 -1.65
C GLY A 60 16.19 8.16 -0.28
N SER A 61 15.63 6.99 -0.01
CA SER A 61 16.01 6.12 1.11
C SER A 61 17.54 6.03 1.11
N ARG A 62 18.19 6.70 2.06
CA ARG A 62 19.65 6.68 2.20
C ARG A 62 20.14 5.31 2.66
#